data_AF-A0A1I7RJW4-F1
#
_entry.id   AF-A0A1I7RJW4-F1
#
_cell.length_a   1.000
_cell.length_b   1.000
_cell.length_c   1.000
_cell.angle_alpha   90.00
_cell.angle_beta   90.00
_cell.angle_gamma   90.00
#
_symmetry.space_group_name_H-M   'P 1'
#
loop_
_entity.id
_entity.type
_entity.pdbx_description
1 polymer ?
#
loop_
_entity_poly.entity_id
_entity_poly.type
_entity_poly.pdbx_seq_one_letter_code
_entity_poly.pdbx_strand_id
1 'polypeptide(L)'
;MALAVHNAPCLENPYAWDIIDGNVTPFSKPYDELGSLSTFLLVNYSITSVVGGILSLLMLYLVLFKTSGALKGYQNMLLICCITDLIYWAVDNFMWMKLKEKDGVFIVKMEGLAGNLSRPYRVLMSHFINNFLTASQTLGLCCIALVVTIPTLFFTYASFNSSPNVRPGFNYGQLWYQEFPMPQLLFGDVRSIYQKGFFFWGGGIIAVSYILTISIGRRTLQRTRRMDFSYSEKTKRLQNQLTNFMFVQATIPLFISVVPILLIVIPAFFYVDTGMMCFYCVIAISWIPLLNPIITITVIVPFRRIVCGAFRKQVAVNTSSNRSTTA
;
A
#
# COMPACT_ATOMS: atom_id res chain seq x y z
N MET A 1 16.89 -2.77 -27.34
CA MET A 1 15.60 -2.20 -27.78
C MET A 1 15.89 -0.79 -28.28
N ALA A 2 15.58 -0.46 -29.54
CA ALA A 2 15.81 0.89 -30.06
C ALA A 2 14.92 1.89 -29.30
N LEU A 3 15.48 3.06 -28.97
CA LEU A 3 14.76 4.16 -28.34
C LEU A 3 13.72 4.69 -29.34
N ALA A 4 12.44 4.37 -29.12
CA ALA A 4 11.35 4.93 -29.91
C ALA A 4 10.99 6.30 -29.32
N VAL A 5 11.24 7.35 -30.09
CA VAL A 5 10.85 8.72 -29.73
C VAL A 5 9.48 9.01 -30.33
N HIS A 6 8.56 9.49 -29.51
CA HIS A 6 7.20 9.82 -29.90
C HIS A 6 7.02 11.34 -29.96
N ASN A 7 6.82 11.87 -31.17
CA ASN A 7 6.58 13.30 -31.39
C ASN A 7 5.10 13.69 -31.28
N ALA A 8 4.23 12.70 -31.09
CA ALA A 8 2.80 12.85 -31.01
C ALA A 8 2.24 11.80 -30.04
N PRO A 9 1.00 11.97 -29.54
CA PRO A 9 0.33 10.95 -28.74
C PRO A 9 0.39 9.56 -29.38
N CYS A 10 0.61 8.54 -28.55
CA CYS A 10 0.62 7.14 -28.99
C CYS A 10 -0.40 6.31 -28.20
N LEU A 11 -0.64 5.06 -28.60
CA LEU A 11 -1.65 4.21 -27.95
C LEU A 11 -1.36 4.00 -26.44
N GLU A 12 -0.09 3.92 -26.07
CA GLU A 12 0.34 3.72 -24.68
C GLU A 12 0.38 5.02 -23.87
N ASN A 13 0.56 6.17 -24.54
CA ASN A 13 0.56 7.51 -23.96
C ASN A 13 -0.32 8.45 -24.80
N PRO A 14 -1.66 8.34 -24.69
CA PRO A 14 -2.58 9.12 -25.52
C PRO A 14 -2.61 10.63 -25.20
N TYR A 15 -1.95 11.05 -24.13
CA TYR A 15 -1.97 12.43 -23.62
C TYR A 15 -0.58 13.03 -23.40
N ALA A 16 0.48 12.33 -23.83
CA ALA A 16 1.85 12.76 -23.59
C ALA A 16 2.79 12.31 -24.71
N TRP A 17 3.80 13.13 -25.01
CA TRP A 17 4.81 12.86 -26.04
C TRP A 17 6.15 13.52 -25.69
N ASP A 18 7.25 13.03 -26.27
CA ASP A 18 8.62 13.33 -25.86
C ASP A 18 9.09 14.78 -26.16
N ILE A 19 8.59 15.38 -27.24
CA ILE A 19 9.06 16.70 -27.69
C ILE A 19 8.25 17.83 -27.04
N ILE A 20 8.94 18.70 -26.32
CA ILE A 20 8.42 19.99 -25.87
C ILE A 20 8.55 20.97 -27.04
N ASP A 21 7.44 21.61 -27.42
CA ASP A 21 7.38 22.51 -28.57
C ASP A 21 8.52 23.55 -28.54
N GLY A 22 9.42 23.48 -29.52
CA GLY A 22 10.06 24.68 -30.05
C GLY A 22 11.56 24.88 -29.91
N ASN A 23 12.36 24.10 -29.16
CA ASN A 23 13.84 24.30 -29.18
C ASN A 23 14.74 23.24 -28.51
N VAL A 24 14.25 22.06 -28.13
CA VAL A 24 15.10 21.10 -27.41
C VAL A 24 15.86 20.22 -28.41
N THR A 25 17.20 20.28 -28.37
CA THR A 25 18.06 19.32 -29.05
C THR A 25 17.67 17.91 -28.61
N PRO A 26 17.38 16.98 -29.53
CA PRO A 26 16.99 15.63 -29.16
C PRO A 26 18.04 15.04 -28.22
N PHE A 27 17.61 14.60 -27.03
CA PHE A 27 18.51 13.96 -26.07
C PHE A 27 19.13 12.73 -26.75
N SER A 28 20.45 12.76 -26.93
CA SER A 28 21.18 11.66 -27.58
C SER A 28 21.32 10.43 -26.68
N LYS A 29 21.05 10.60 -25.37
CA LYS A 29 21.16 9.55 -24.35
C LYS A 29 19.93 9.57 -23.45
N PRO A 30 19.53 8.41 -22.89
CA PRO A 30 18.53 8.37 -21.85
C PRO A 30 18.90 9.32 -20.70
N TYR A 31 17.95 10.15 -20.29
CA TYR A 31 18.10 11.09 -19.19
C TYR A 31 17.02 10.76 -18.16
N ASP A 32 17.39 10.73 -16.89
CA ASP A 32 16.47 10.52 -15.78
C ASP A 32 16.79 11.54 -14.69
N GLU A 33 16.00 12.62 -14.63
CA GLU A 33 16.10 13.66 -13.59
C GLU A 33 16.03 13.05 -12.18
N LEU A 34 15.33 11.92 -12.03
CA LEU A 34 15.16 11.22 -10.78
C LEU A 34 16.26 10.18 -10.51
N GLY A 35 17.32 10.05 -11.31
CA GLY A 35 18.22 8.88 -11.28
C GLY A 35 18.62 8.35 -9.89
N SER A 36 19.11 9.23 -9.00
CA SER A 36 19.45 8.84 -7.62
C SER A 36 18.23 8.45 -6.78
N LEU A 37 17.12 9.15 -6.97
CA LEU A 37 15.86 8.98 -6.26
C LEU A 37 15.12 7.71 -6.72
N SER A 38 15.14 7.42 -8.01
CA SER A 38 14.70 6.19 -8.66
C SER A 38 15.44 4.97 -8.11
N THR A 39 16.77 5.09 -7.98
CA THR A 39 17.60 4.05 -7.35
C THR A 39 17.22 3.84 -5.88
N PHE A 40 16.97 4.93 -5.14
CA PHE A 40 16.53 4.84 -3.75
C PHE A 40 15.17 4.14 -3.61
N LEU A 41 14.19 4.41 -4.47
CA LEU A 41 12.93 3.66 -4.47
C LEU A 41 13.15 2.19 -4.71
N LEU A 42 13.96 1.84 -5.72
CA LEU A 42 14.21 0.46 -6.06
C LEU A 42 14.79 -0.30 -4.86
N VAL A 43 15.75 0.30 -4.15
CA VAL A 43 16.30 -0.26 -2.92
C VAL A 43 15.23 -0.37 -1.83
N ASN A 44 14.43 0.68 -1.60
CA ASN A 44 13.34 0.66 -0.63
C ASN A 44 12.33 -0.46 -0.92
N TYR A 45 11.82 -0.54 -2.14
CA TYR A 45 10.89 -1.59 -2.57
C TYR A 45 11.50 -2.98 -2.47
N SER A 46 12.78 -3.14 -2.79
CA SER A 46 13.47 -4.42 -2.62
C SER A 46 13.55 -4.84 -1.15
N ILE A 47 13.83 -3.88 -0.25
CA ILE A 47 13.87 -4.14 1.21
C ILE A 47 12.47 -4.47 1.72
N THR A 48 11.45 -3.65 1.44
CA THR A 48 10.09 -3.88 1.92
C THR A 48 9.51 -5.17 1.35
N SER A 49 9.84 -5.50 0.10
CA SER A 49 9.52 -6.78 -0.54
C SER A 49 10.11 -7.96 0.21
N VAL A 50 11.45 -8.03 0.31
CA VAL A 50 12.12 -9.21 0.87
C VAL A 50 11.79 -9.36 2.36
N VAL A 51 11.92 -8.28 3.12
CA VAL A 51 11.70 -8.30 4.57
C VAL A 51 10.21 -8.49 4.88
N GLY A 52 9.32 -7.80 4.17
CA GLY A 52 7.87 -7.95 4.33
C GLY A 52 7.39 -9.37 3.98
N GLY A 53 7.97 -9.99 2.96
CA GLY A 53 7.66 -11.37 2.58
C GLY A 53 8.09 -12.38 3.65
N ILE A 54 9.33 -12.26 4.15
CA ILE A 54 9.85 -13.10 5.23
C ILE A 54 8.96 -12.98 6.48
N LEU A 55 8.62 -11.74 6.88
CA LEU A 55 7.82 -11.48 8.08
C LEU A 55 6.38 -11.96 7.93
N SER A 56 5.75 -11.76 6.77
CA SER A 56 4.39 -12.23 6.49
C SER A 56 4.32 -13.76 6.49
N LEU A 57 5.30 -14.45 5.89
CA LEU A 57 5.40 -15.91 5.93
C LEU A 57 5.70 -16.44 7.34
N LEU A 58 6.56 -15.75 8.10
CA LEU A 58 6.82 -16.08 9.50
C LEU A 58 5.55 -15.93 10.35
N MET A 59 4.80 -14.85 10.17
CA MET A 59 3.52 -14.64 10.84
C MET A 59 2.53 -15.75 10.50
N LEU A 60 2.40 -16.09 9.21
CA LEU A 60 1.55 -17.20 8.77
C LEU A 60 1.97 -18.52 9.42
N TYR A 61 3.27 -18.84 9.47
CA TYR A 61 3.79 -20.02 10.15
C TYR A 61 3.42 -20.04 11.64
N LEU A 62 3.59 -18.91 12.34
CA LEU A 62 3.22 -18.80 13.75
C LEU A 62 1.72 -19.01 13.97
N VAL A 63 0.88 -18.44 13.09
CA VAL A 63 -0.57 -18.59 13.17
C VAL A 63 -1.01 -20.03 12.91
N LEU A 64 -0.45 -20.71 11.91
CA LEU A 64 -0.81 -22.08 11.57
C LEU A 64 -0.33 -23.10 12.61
N PHE A 65 0.93 -23.00 13.04
CA PHE A 65 1.58 -24.07 13.81
C PHE A 65 1.80 -23.75 15.28
N LYS A 66 1.78 -22.48 15.68
CA LYS A 66 2.11 -22.05 17.05
C LYS A 66 0.95 -21.43 17.81
N THR A 67 -0.21 -21.26 17.19
CA THR A 67 -1.43 -20.85 17.88
C THR A 67 -1.96 -21.99 18.74
N SER A 68 -1.87 -21.85 20.06
CA SER A 68 -2.32 -22.86 21.03
C SER A 68 -3.07 -22.24 22.23
N GLY A 69 -3.73 -23.10 23.01
CA GLY A 69 -4.45 -22.69 24.22
C GLY A 69 -5.59 -21.70 23.93
N ALA A 70 -5.69 -20.66 24.75
CA ALA A 70 -6.75 -19.65 24.64
C ALA A 70 -6.71 -18.84 23.33
N LEU A 71 -5.59 -18.82 22.61
CA LEU A 71 -5.47 -18.12 21.33
C LEU A 71 -6.10 -18.91 20.16
N LYS A 72 -6.33 -20.23 20.34
CA LYS A 72 -6.86 -21.10 19.28
C LYS A 72 -8.23 -20.65 18.78
N GLY A 73 -9.07 -20.07 19.64
CA GLY A 73 -10.36 -19.50 19.25
C GLY A 73 -10.25 -18.30 18.28
N TYR A 74 -9.08 -17.64 18.24
CA TYR A 74 -8.81 -16.49 17.38
C TYR A 74 -7.99 -16.87 16.13
N GLN A 75 -7.67 -18.15 15.93
CA GLN A 75 -6.80 -18.61 14.85
C GLN A 75 -7.34 -18.21 13.47
N ASN A 76 -8.63 -18.39 13.22
CA ASN A 76 -9.24 -18.06 11.94
C ASN A 76 -9.18 -16.56 11.63
N MET A 77 -9.39 -15.71 12.64
CA MET A 77 -9.25 -14.26 12.50
C MET A 77 -7.81 -13.88 12.15
N LEU A 78 -6.83 -14.42 12.88
CA LEU A 78 -5.41 -14.16 12.61
C LEU A 78 -4.98 -14.70 11.24
N LEU A 79 -5.53 -15.82 10.79
CA LEU A 79 -5.27 -16.39 9.49
C LEU A 79 -5.78 -15.49 8.36
N ILE A 80 -6.99 -14.94 8.50
CA ILE A 80 -7.52 -13.95 7.57
C ILE A 80 -6.58 -12.73 7.49
N CYS A 81 -6.11 -12.21 8.64
CA CYS A 81 -5.14 -11.12 8.65
C CYS A 81 -3.84 -11.49 7.90
N CYS A 82 -3.27 -12.68 8.12
CA CYS A 82 -2.06 -13.12 7.42
C CYS A 82 -2.27 -13.21 5.90
N ILE A 83 -3.42 -13.74 5.47
CA ILE A 83 -3.75 -13.87 4.05
C ILE A 83 -3.89 -12.49 3.42
N THR A 84 -4.59 -11.56 4.08
CA THR A 84 -4.71 -10.18 3.62
C THR A 84 -3.35 -9.49 3.52
N ASP A 85 -2.48 -9.65 4.51
CA ASP A 85 -1.12 -9.08 4.50
C ASP A 85 -0.27 -9.67 3.35
N LEU A 86 -0.37 -10.98 3.10
CA LEU A 86 0.32 -11.64 1.98
C LEU A 86 -0.20 -11.18 0.62
N ILE A 87 -1.51 -10.99 0.48
CA ILE A 87 -2.11 -10.44 -0.76
C ILE A 87 -1.59 -9.02 -0.96
N TYR A 88 -1.65 -8.17 0.07
CA TYR A 88 -1.18 -6.80 -0.01
C TYR A 88 0.31 -6.74 -0.38
N TRP A 89 1.14 -7.58 0.26
CA TRP A 89 2.54 -7.75 -0.09
C TRP A 89 2.75 -8.20 -1.54
N ALA A 90 2.01 -9.19 -2.02
CA ALA A 90 2.13 -9.69 -3.39
C ALA A 90 1.74 -8.61 -4.42
N VAL A 91 0.71 -7.83 -4.13
CA VAL A 91 0.26 -6.72 -4.97
C VAL A 91 1.28 -5.58 -5.00
N ASP A 92 1.81 -5.17 -3.85
CA ASP A 92 2.86 -4.14 -3.77
C ASP A 92 4.11 -4.56 -4.55
N ASN A 93 4.47 -5.84 -4.52
CA ASN A 93 5.56 -6.40 -5.33
C ASN A 93 5.26 -6.42 -6.83
N PHE A 94 4.00 -6.63 -7.19
CA PHE A 94 3.59 -6.61 -8.58
C PHE A 94 3.59 -5.17 -9.16
N MET A 95 3.35 -4.18 -8.29
CA MET A 95 3.11 -2.78 -8.66
C MET A 95 4.03 -1.83 -7.89
N TRP A 96 5.18 -1.52 -8.47
CA TRP A 96 5.96 -0.38 -7.99
C TRP A 96 5.42 0.89 -8.62
N MET A 97 5.23 1.94 -7.84
CA MET A 97 4.63 3.18 -8.34
C MET A 97 5.58 4.35 -8.13
N LYS A 98 5.65 5.22 -9.14
CA LYS A 98 6.19 6.57 -9.01
C LYS A 98 5.05 7.54 -9.22
N LEU A 99 4.91 8.48 -8.30
CA LEU A 99 3.84 9.46 -8.29
C LEU A 99 4.45 10.86 -8.36
N LYS A 100 3.88 11.71 -9.20
CA LYS A 100 4.10 13.14 -9.21
C LYS A 100 2.75 13.83 -9.22
N GLU A 101 2.63 14.91 -8.46
CA GLU A 101 1.51 15.82 -8.57
C GLU A 101 2.05 17.20 -8.92
N LYS A 102 1.45 17.80 -9.95
CA LYS A 102 1.80 19.12 -10.45
C LYS A 102 0.55 19.76 -11.04
N ASP A 103 0.26 20.98 -10.65
CA ASP A 103 -0.87 21.77 -11.13
C ASP A 103 -2.21 21.01 -11.00
N GLY A 104 -2.41 20.28 -9.90
CA GLY A 104 -3.60 19.46 -9.67
C GLY A 104 -3.74 18.26 -10.63
N VAL A 105 -2.67 17.88 -11.33
CA VAL A 105 -2.61 16.66 -12.15
C VAL A 105 -1.78 15.61 -11.43
N PHE A 106 -2.40 14.47 -11.15
CA PHE A 106 -1.73 13.27 -10.67
C PHE A 106 -1.15 12.49 -11.84
N ILE A 107 0.13 12.18 -11.77
CA ILE A 107 0.83 11.44 -12.79
C ILE A 107 1.41 10.19 -12.14
N VAL A 108 1.01 9.02 -12.63
CA VAL A 108 1.43 7.73 -12.10
C VAL A 108 2.23 7.00 -13.17
N LYS A 109 3.45 6.61 -12.84
CA LYS A 109 4.25 5.64 -13.58
C LYS A 109 4.24 4.33 -12.82
N MET A 110 3.87 3.25 -13.50
CA MET A 110 3.95 1.89 -12.94
C MET A 110 5.27 1.24 -13.38
N GLU A 111 5.97 0.66 -12.43
CA GLU A 111 7.19 -0.13 -12.60
C GLU A 111 6.97 -1.57 -12.10
N GLY A 112 7.98 -2.43 -12.25
CA GLY A 112 7.85 -3.85 -11.94
C GLY A 112 7.10 -4.63 -13.02
N LEU A 113 6.42 -5.71 -12.63
CA LEU A 113 5.70 -6.57 -13.57
C LEU A 113 4.49 -5.85 -14.20
N ALA A 114 3.81 -5.00 -13.43
CA ALA A 114 2.70 -4.19 -13.94
C ALA A 114 3.13 -3.17 -15.00
N GLY A 115 4.37 -2.69 -14.94
CA GLY A 115 4.92 -1.76 -15.93
C GLY A 115 4.96 -2.32 -17.36
N ASN A 116 5.07 -3.65 -17.50
CA ASN A 116 5.14 -4.34 -18.79
C ASN A 116 3.76 -4.63 -19.40
N LEU A 117 2.67 -4.35 -18.69
CA LEU A 117 1.31 -4.55 -19.19
C LEU A 117 0.89 -3.40 -20.11
N SER A 118 0.00 -3.68 -21.07
CA SER A 118 -0.58 -2.61 -21.90
C SER A 118 -1.44 -1.66 -21.05
N ARG A 119 -1.62 -0.43 -21.53
CA ARG A 119 -2.40 0.61 -20.85
C ARG A 119 -3.75 0.15 -20.23
N PRO A 120 -4.66 -0.55 -20.93
CA PRO A 120 -5.94 -0.96 -20.33
C PRO A 120 -5.77 -1.89 -19.13
N TYR A 121 -4.79 -2.81 -19.18
CA TYR A 121 -4.51 -3.72 -18.07
C TYR A 121 -3.84 -3.01 -16.91
N ARG A 122 -3.05 -1.95 -17.13
CA ARG A 122 -2.48 -1.15 -16.03
C ARG A 122 -3.54 -0.36 -15.27
N VAL A 123 -4.47 0.25 -16.00
CA VAL A 123 -5.63 0.91 -15.39
C VAL A 123 -6.46 -0.12 -14.61
N LEU A 124 -6.67 -1.32 -15.16
CA LEU A 124 -7.37 -2.40 -14.45
C LEU A 124 -6.61 -2.89 -13.21
N MET A 125 -5.28 -3.06 -13.31
CA MET A 125 -4.44 -3.52 -12.21
C MET A 125 -4.38 -2.54 -11.05
N SER A 126 -4.43 -1.22 -11.32
CA SER A 126 -4.59 -0.20 -10.26
C SER A 126 -5.79 -0.46 -9.34
N HIS A 127 -6.81 -1.17 -9.85
CA HIS A 127 -7.99 -1.53 -9.08
C HIS A 127 -7.93 -2.94 -8.46
N PHE A 128 -7.25 -3.88 -9.11
CA PHE A 128 -7.21 -5.30 -8.70
C PHE A 128 -6.64 -5.51 -7.28
N ILE A 129 -5.95 -4.50 -6.74
CA ILE A 129 -5.43 -4.37 -5.37
C ILE A 129 -6.49 -4.66 -4.28
N ASN A 130 -7.79 -4.46 -4.54
CA ASN A 130 -8.82 -4.48 -3.49
C ASN A 130 -9.74 -5.72 -3.44
N ASN A 131 -9.58 -6.72 -4.32
CA ASN A 131 -10.58 -7.79 -4.47
C ASN A 131 -10.01 -9.21 -4.31
N PHE A 132 -9.71 -9.66 -3.08
CA PHE A 132 -9.53 -11.10 -2.81
C PHE A 132 -9.99 -11.49 -1.40
N LEU A 133 -11.11 -12.20 -1.29
CA LEU A 133 -11.57 -12.92 -0.08
C LEU A 133 -12.28 -14.25 -0.51
N THR A 134 -12.29 -15.28 0.34
CA THR A 134 -12.64 -16.69 0.00
C THR A 134 -14.09 -17.15 0.32
N ALA A 135 -14.69 -17.95 -0.56
CA ALA A 135 -16.13 -18.20 -0.78
C ALA A 135 -17.20 -18.14 0.35
N SER A 136 -17.08 -18.76 1.55
CA SER A 136 -18.31 -19.04 2.35
C SER A 136 -18.66 -18.05 3.47
N GLN A 137 -17.69 -17.44 4.15
CA GLN A 137 -17.91 -16.27 5.04
C GLN A 137 -17.75 -14.94 4.30
N THR A 138 -17.22 -15.03 3.09
CA THR A 138 -17.01 -13.91 2.19
C THR A 138 -18.31 -13.47 1.54
N LEU A 139 -19.32 -14.30 1.28
CA LEU A 139 -20.46 -13.86 0.45
C LEU A 139 -21.11 -12.53 0.91
N GLY A 140 -21.34 -12.33 2.21
CA GLY A 140 -21.84 -11.05 2.75
C GLY A 140 -20.81 -9.91 2.73
N LEU A 141 -19.58 -10.17 3.16
CA LEU A 141 -18.46 -9.21 3.06
C LEU A 141 -18.05 -8.93 1.60
N CYS A 142 -18.37 -9.83 0.69
CA CYS A 142 -18.13 -9.80 -0.75
C CYS A 142 -19.20 -8.94 -1.39
N CYS A 143 -20.47 -9.06 -0.99
CA CYS A 143 -21.48 -8.11 -1.42
C CYS A 143 -21.09 -6.69 -1.02
N ILE A 144 -20.65 -6.49 0.24
CA ILE A 144 -20.16 -5.17 0.69
C ILE A 144 -18.91 -4.76 -0.10
N ALA A 145 -17.93 -5.65 -0.24
CA ALA A 145 -16.70 -5.38 -0.98
C ALA A 145 -17.01 -5.02 -2.43
N LEU A 146 -17.87 -5.76 -3.12
CA LEU A 146 -18.32 -5.51 -4.50
C LEU A 146 -19.05 -4.17 -4.62
N VAL A 147 -19.94 -3.86 -3.68
CA VAL A 147 -20.63 -2.55 -3.63
C VAL A 147 -19.64 -1.40 -3.47
N VAL A 148 -18.52 -1.62 -2.78
CA VAL A 148 -17.44 -0.63 -2.63
C VAL A 148 -16.50 -0.63 -3.84
N THR A 149 -16.13 -1.80 -4.35
CA THR A 149 -15.08 -1.95 -5.37
C THR A 149 -15.58 -1.66 -6.76
N ILE A 150 -16.82 -2.04 -7.13
CA ILE A 150 -17.36 -1.75 -8.48
C ILE A 150 -17.40 -0.24 -8.75
N PRO A 151 -17.97 0.63 -7.89
CA PRO A 151 -17.93 2.07 -8.12
C PRO A 151 -16.50 2.60 -8.06
N THR A 152 -15.65 2.06 -7.19
CA THR A 152 -14.23 2.44 -7.14
C THR A 152 -13.53 2.13 -8.47
N LEU A 153 -13.78 0.98 -9.07
CA LEU A 153 -13.25 0.59 -10.40
C LEU A 153 -13.74 1.57 -11.46
N PHE A 154 -15.04 1.83 -11.48
CA PHE A 154 -15.64 2.76 -12.43
C PHE A 154 -15.01 4.15 -12.32
N PHE A 155 -14.94 4.71 -11.11
CA PHE A 155 -14.33 6.02 -10.88
C PHE A 155 -12.84 6.01 -11.24
N THR A 156 -12.07 4.99 -10.85
CA THR A 156 -10.64 4.88 -11.17
C THR A 156 -10.42 4.86 -12.68
N TYR A 157 -11.17 4.01 -13.40
CA TYR A 157 -11.10 3.89 -14.84
C TYR A 157 -11.49 5.20 -15.54
N ALA A 158 -12.62 5.79 -15.17
CA ALA A 158 -13.07 7.06 -15.71
C ALA A 158 -12.09 8.20 -15.40
N SER A 159 -11.44 8.16 -14.24
CA SER A 159 -10.43 9.12 -13.83
C SER A 159 -9.23 9.08 -14.77
N PHE A 160 -8.57 7.94 -14.90
CA PHE A 160 -7.34 7.82 -15.69
C PHE A 160 -7.57 7.81 -17.20
N ASN A 161 -8.79 7.49 -17.65
CA ASN A 161 -9.11 7.45 -19.07
C ASN A 161 -9.78 8.72 -19.60
N SER A 162 -10.58 9.42 -18.78
CA SER A 162 -11.37 10.57 -19.24
C SER A 162 -10.92 11.90 -18.64
N SER A 163 -10.24 11.92 -17.49
CA SER A 163 -9.81 13.19 -16.89
C SER A 163 -8.86 14.04 -17.75
N PRO A 164 -7.92 13.46 -18.53
CA PRO A 164 -6.98 14.27 -19.30
C PRO A 164 -7.65 15.07 -20.44
N ASN A 165 -8.85 14.65 -20.88
CA ASN A 165 -9.61 15.32 -21.94
C ASN A 165 -10.09 16.73 -21.56
N VAL A 166 -9.94 17.15 -20.29
CA VAL A 166 -10.25 18.52 -19.85
C VAL A 166 -9.33 19.56 -20.49
N ARG A 167 -8.13 19.16 -20.96
CA ARG A 167 -7.16 20.01 -21.63
C ARG A 167 -6.81 19.43 -23.01
N PRO A 168 -7.70 19.58 -24.02
CA PRO A 168 -7.44 19.02 -25.34
C PRO A 168 -6.18 19.66 -25.96
N GLY A 169 -5.28 18.82 -26.48
CA GLY A 169 -4.02 19.26 -27.11
C GLY A 169 -2.89 19.62 -26.15
N PHE A 170 -3.11 19.53 -24.83
CA PHE A 170 -2.04 19.76 -23.86
C PHE A 170 -1.12 18.53 -23.72
N ASN A 171 0.21 18.74 -23.78
CA ASN A 171 1.18 17.67 -23.53
C ASN A 171 1.37 17.46 -22.02
N TYR A 172 0.67 16.49 -21.44
CA TYR A 172 0.81 16.18 -20.02
C TYR A 172 2.21 15.66 -19.65
N GLY A 173 2.99 15.20 -20.64
CA GLY A 173 4.39 14.82 -20.44
C GLY A 173 5.27 15.95 -19.91
N GLN A 174 4.92 17.21 -20.19
CA GLN A 174 5.62 18.39 -19.66
C GLN A 174 5.47 18.55 -18.14
N LEU A 175 4.46 17.89 -17.55
CA LEU A 175 4.26 17.91 -16.11
C LEU A 175 5.07 16.81 -15.40
N TRP A 176 5.51 15.76 -16.13
CA TRP A 176 6.33 14.68 -15.59
C TRP A 176 7.76 15.15 -15.29
N TYR A 177 8.57 14.29 -14.67
CA TYR A 177 10.01 14.52 -14.57
C TYR A 177 10.64 14.46 -15.96
N GLN A 178 11.79 15.12 -16.12
CA GLN A 178 12.55 15.02 -17.36
C GLN A 178 13.14 13.60 -17.45
N GLU A 179 12.38 12.71 -18.07
CA GLU A 179 12.77 11.33 -18.37
C GLU A 179 12.71 11.11 -19.89
N PHE A 180 13.78 10.56 -20.45
CA PHE A 180 13.88 10.23 -21.88
C PHE A 180 14.35 8.77 -22.06
N PRO A 181 13.62 7.94 -22.83
CA PRO A 181 12.34 8.22 -23.48
C PRO A 181 11.24 8.33 -22.43
N MET A 182 10.15 9.01 -22.78
CA MET A 182 9.03 9.21 -21.87
C MET A 182 8.45 7.86 -21.44
N PRO A 183 8.36 7.60 -20.13
CA PRO A 183 7.74 6.37 -19.65
C PRO A 183 6.25 6.37 -19.97
N GLN A 184 5.63 5.20 -19.77
CA GLN A 184 4.19 5.08 -19.91
C GLN A 184 3.50 5.63 -18.65
N LEU A 185 2.61 6.60 -18.82
CA LEU A 185 2.05 7.42 -17.76
C LEU A 185 0.53 7.35 -17.71
N LEU A 186 -0.01 7.35 -16.49
CA LEU A 186 -1.43 7.53 -16.22
C LEU A 186 -1.66 8.93 -15.64
N PHE A 187 -2.68 9.63 -16.13
CA PHE A 187 -2.95 11.02 -15.79
C PHE A 187 -4.31 11.17 -15.12
N GLY A 188 -4.35 11.89 -14.01
CA GLY A 188 -5.54 12.21 -13.23
C GLY A 188 -5.65 13.71 -12.97
N ASP A 189 -6.39 14.45 -13.81
CA ASP A 189 -6.56 15.90 -13.64
C ASP A 189 -7.75 16.22 -12.72
N VAL A 190 -7.48 16.86 -11.56
CA VAL A 190 -8.48 17.24 -10.56
C VAL A 190 -9.52 18.21 -11.11
N ARG A 191 -9.28 18.88 -12.24
CA ARG A 191 -10.30 19.71 -12.91
C ARG A 191 -11.45 18.85 -13.44
N SER A 192 -11.19 17.59 -13.77
CA SER A 192 -12.21 16.66 -14.23
C SER A 192 -13.15 16.23 -13.11
N ILE A 193 -14.45 16.20 -13.43
CA ILE A 193 -15.47 15.66 -12.52
C ILE A 193 -15.21 14.20 -12.14
N TYR A 194 -14.57 13.41 -13.01
CA TYR A 194 -14.26 12.01 -12.74
C TYR A 194 -13.18 11.87 -11.65
N GLN A 195 -12.13 12.69 -11.69
CA GLN A 195 -11.06 12.69 -10.68
C GLN A 195 -11.54 13.24 -9.35
N LYS A 196 -12.36 14.30 -9.35
CA LYS A 196 -13.02 14.77 -8.12
C LYS A 196 -13.90 13.66 -7.54
N GLY A 197 -14.72 13.02 -8.37
CA GLY A 197 -15.58 11.90 -7.99
C GLY A 197 -14.79 10.74 -7.37
N PHE A 198 -13.67 10.34 -7.99
CA PHE A 198 -12.76 9.34 -7.46
C PHE A 198 -12.24 9.70 -6.06
N PHE A 199 -11.76 10.93 -5.85
CA PHE A 199 -11.27 11.36 -4.54
C PHE A 199 -12.37 11.48 -3.49
N PHE A 200 -13.54 12.02 -3.83
CA PHE A 200 -14.66 12.09 -2.88
C PHE A 200 -15.19 10.72 -2.51
N TRP A 201 -15.29 9.80 -3.48
CA TRP A 201 -15.71 8.42 -3.25
C TRP A 201 -14.71 7.68 -2.35
N GLY A 202 -13.41 7.69 -2.72
CA GLY A 202 -12.35 7.05 -1.93
C GLY A 202 -12.22 7.65 -0.53
N GLY A 203 -12.20 8.99 -0.43
CA GLY A 203 -12.17 9.70 0.85
C GLY A 203 -13.40 9.42 1.72
N GLY A 204 -14.59 9.33 1.12
CA GLY A 204 -15.83 8.95 1.79
C GLY A 204 -15.79 7.53 2.35
N ILE A 205 -15.31 6.56 1.58
CA ILE A 205 -15.12 5.17 2.04
C ILE A 205 -14.16 5.14 3.23
N ILE A 206 -13.01 5.82 3.13
CA ILE A 206 -12.04 5.91 4.23
C ILE A 206 -12.69 6.51 5.47
N ALA A 207 -13.37 7.65 5.34
CA ALA A 207 -14.03 8.32 6.46
C ALA A 207 -15.07 7.42 7.13
N VAL A 208 -15.97 6.79 6.36
CA VAL A 208 -16.99 5.86 6.89
C VAL A 208 -16.33 4.67 7.58
N SER A 209 -15.28 4.09 6.98
CA SER A 209 -14.58 2.94 7.57
C SER A 209 -13.95 3.26 8.93
N TYR A 210 -13.34 4.43 9.09
CA TYR A 210 -12.75 4.86 10.36
C TYR A 210 -13.82 5.22 11.40
N ILE A 211 -14.92 5.88 10.98
CA ILE A 211 -16.06 6.14 11.87
C ILE A 211 -16.63 4.83 12.41
N LEU A 212 -16.80 3.82 11.56
CA LEU A 212 -17.28 2.50 11.96
C LEU A 212 -16.28 1.81 12.90
N THR A 213 -14.98 1.81 12.57
CA THR A 213 -13.93 1.22 13.42
C THR A 213 -13.90 1.86 14.80
N ILE A 214 -13.94 3.19 14.88
CA ILE A 214 -13.97 3.91 16.16
C ILE A 214 -15.26 3.59 16.93
N SER A 215 -16.40 3.57 16.24
CA SER A 215 -17.70 3.29 16.86
C SER A 215 -17.79 1.88 17.43
N ILE A 216 -17.35 0.88 16.65
CA ILE A 216 -17.27 -0.53 17.07
C ILE A 216 -16.24 -0.67 18.20
N GLY A 217 -15.06 -0.08 18.07
CA GLY A 217 -14.02 -0.11 19.10
C GLY A 217 -14.52 0.45 20.44
N ARG A 218 -15.22 1.58 20.43
CA ARG A 218 -15.86 2.16 21.62
C ARG A 218 -16.90 1.22 22.22
N ARG A 219 -17.79 0.64 21.40
CA ARG A 219 -18.80 -0.32 21.87
C ARG A 219 -18.17 -1.58 22.47
N THR A 220 -17.12 -2.12 21.84
CA THR A 220 -16.35 -3.28 22.34
C THR A 220 -15.70 -2.97 23.69
N LEU A 221 -15.08 -1.79 23.83
CA LEU A 221 -14.48 -1.37 25.09
C LEU A 221 -15.54 -1.21 26.19
N GLN A 222 -16.68 -0.58 25.88
CA GLN A 222 -17.79 -0.43 26.82
C GLN A 222 -18.35 -1.79 27.25
N ARG A 223 -18.54 -2.72 26.32
CA ARG A 223 -19.06 -4.05 26.62
C ARG A 223 -18.07 -4.86 27.45
N THR A 224 -16.78 -4.76 27.16
CA THR A 224 -15.71 -5.38 27.97
C THR A 224 -15.73 -4.84 29.40
N ARG A 225 -15.83 -3.52 29.58
CA ARG A 225 -15.94 -2.89 30.92
C ARG A 225 -17.18 -3.33 31.69
N ARG A 226 -18.30 -3.65 31.02
CA ARG A 226 -19.51 -4.15 31.69
C ARG A 226 -19.39 -5.60 32.16
N MET A 227 -18.64 -6.42 31.43
CA MET A 227 -18.43 -7.85 31.76
C MET A 227 -17.17 -8.08 32.62
N ASP A 228 -16.49 -7.00 33.02
CA ASP A 228 -15.20 -7.04 33.68
C ASP A 228 -15.23 -7.76 35.03
N PHE A 229 -16.39 -7.78 35.70
CA PHE A 229 -16.63 -8.52 36.96
C PHE A 229 -16.94 -10.00 36.75
N SER A 230 -17.35 -10.42 35.56
CA SER A 230 -17.73 -11.82 35.25
C SER A 230 -16.59 -12.64 34.64
N TYR A 231 -15.46 -12.00 34.30
CA TYR A 231 -14.35 -12.66 33.64
C TYR A 231 -13.24 -13.07 34.60
N SER A 232 -12.65 -14.24 34.33
CA SER A 232 -11.42 -14.65 35.00
C SER A 232 -10.27 -13.68 34.68
N GLU A 233 -9.35 -13.51 35.62
CA GLU A 233 -8.09 -12.76 35.46
C GLU A 233 -7.37 -13.12 34.14
N LYS A 234 -7.37 -14.41 33.78
CA LYS A 234 -6.72 -14.90 32.54
C LYS A 234 -7.44 -14.38 31.29
N THR A 235 -8.77 -14.45 31.25
CA THR A 235 -9.59 -13.96 30.14
C THR A 235 -9.45 -12.44 29.96
N LYS A 236 -9.49 -11.69 31.07
CA LYS A 236 -9.34 -10.24 31.07
C LYS A 236 -8.00 -9.79 30.46
N ARG A 237 -6.90 -10.45 30.84
CA ARG A 237 -5.57 -10.17 30.27
C ARG A 237 -5.52 -10.44 28.76
N LEU A 238 -6.09 -11.55 28.31
CA LEU A 238 -6.13 -11.90 26.89
C LEU A 238 -6.97 -10.89 26.08
N GLN A 239 -8.14 -10.49 26.60
CA GLN A 239 -9.02 -9.55 25.92
C GLN A 239 -8.43 -8.14 25.84
N ASN A 240 -7.72 -7.69 26.87
CA ASN A 240 -6.96 -6.44 26.81
C ASN A 240 -5.82 -6.51 25.80
N GLN A 241 -5.10 -7.63 25.70
CA GLN A 241 -4.06 -7.80 24.69
C GLN A 241 -4.62 -7.73 23.27
N LEU A 242 -5.74 -8.40 23.01
CA LEU A 242 -6.40 -8.36 21.70
C LEU A 242 -6.95 -6.97 21.38
N THR A 243 -7.53 -6.29 22.36
CA THR A 243 -8.06 -4.93 22.17
C THR A 243 -6.93 -3.93 21.87
N ASN A 244 -5.82 -4.01 22.59
CA ASN A 244 -4.65 -3.19 22.32
C ASN A 244 -4.06 -3.48 20.94
N PHE A 245 -4.01 -4.75 20.55
CA PHE A 245 -3.60 -5.15 19.19
C PHE A 245 -4.47 -4.49 18.13
N MET A 246 -5.80 -4.63 18.22
CA MET A 246 -6.73 -4.03 17.26
C MET A 246 -6.61 -2.51 17.21
N PHE A 247 -6.39 -1.85 18.36
CA PHE A 247 -6.20 -0.40 18.40
C PHE A 247 -4.92 0.05 17.69
N VAL A 248 -3.79 -0.62 17.97
CA VAL A 248 -2.50 -0.31 17.32
C VAL A 248 -2.60 -0.59 15.82
N GLN A 249 -3.20 -1.71 15.42
CA GLN A 249 -3.41 -2.07 14.02
C GLN A 249 -4.32 -1.08 13.28
N ALA A 250 -5.35 -0.52 13.94
CA ALA A 250 -6.21 0.50 13.34
C ALA A 250 -5.52 1.88 13.23
N THR A 251 -4.59 2.18 14.13
CA THR A 251 -3.92 3.49 14.20
C THR A 251 -2.81 3.62 13.15
N ILE A 252 -2.11 2.54 12.83
CA ILE A 252 -0.93 2.60 11.97
C ILE A 252 -1.24 2.93 10.51
N PRO A 253 -2.25 2.32 9.85
CA PRO A 253 -2.67 2.69 8.51
C PRO A 253 -3.11 4.15 8.40
N LEU A 254 -3.56 4.77 9.50
CA LEU A 254 -3.91 6.19 9.52
C LEU A 254 -2.66 7.05 9.24
N PHE A 255 -1.55 6.76 9.91
CA PHE A 255 -0.32 7.54 9.78
C PHE A 255 0.49 7.19 8.53
N ILE A 256 0.43 5.94 8.08
CA ILE A 256 1.30 5.42 7.02
C ILE A 256 0.61 5.46 5.65
N SER A 257 -0.72 5.48 5.63
CA SER A 257 -1.50 5.56 4.38
C SER A 257 -2.35 6.82 4.31
N VAL A 258 -3.28 7.01 5.27
CA VAL A 258 -4.30 8.06 5.15
C VAL A 258 -3.70 9.46 5.20
N VAL A 259 -2.82 9.74 6.17
CA VAL A 259 -2.17 11.04 6.30
C VAL A 259 -1.34 11.38 5.04
N PRO A 260 -0.43 10.50 4.55
CA PRO A 260 0.28 10.73 3.30
C PRO A 260 -0.64 10.99 2.10
N ILE A 261 -1.73 10.24 1.96
CA ILE A 261 -2.69 10.44 0.87
C ILE A 261 -3.36 11.82 0.99
N LEU A 262 -3.79 12.23 2.19
CA LEU A 262 -4.40 13.55 2.40
C LEU A 262 -3.41 14.69 2.12
N LEU A 263 -2.13 14.50 2.45
CA LEU A 263 -1.06 15.46 2.14
C LEU A 263 -0.83 15.64 0.63
N ILE A 264 -1.22 14.68 -0.21
CA ILE A 264 -1.16 14.83 -1.66
C ILE A 264 -2.50 15.35 -2.21
N VAL A 265 -3.62 14.77 -1.75
CA VAL A 265 -4.94 15.07 -2.30
C VAL A 265 -5.39 16.49 -1.99
N ILE A 266 -5.21 16.98 -0.76
CA ILE A 266 -5.67 18.32 -0.37
C ILE A 266 -4.97 19.40 -1.20
N PRO A 267 -3.63 19.46 -1.29
CA PRO A 267 -2.95 20.46 -2.12
C PRO A 267 -3.33 20.41 -3.61
N ALA A 268 -3.59 19.22 -4.16
CA ALA A 268 -3.98 19.08 -5.55
C ALA A 268 -5.33 19.77 -5.88
N PHE A 269 -6.26 19.84 -4.92
CA PHE A 269 -7.51 20.62 -5.07
C PHE A 269 -7.28 22.14 -5.07
N PHE A 270 -6.16 22.59 -4.51
CA PHE A 270 -5.73 23.99 -4.53
C PHE A 270 -4.72 24.29 -5.64
N TYR A 271 -4.43 23.32 -6.52
CA TYR A 271 -3.42 23.42 -7.58
C TYR A 271 -2.02 23.76 -7.04
N VAL A 272 -1.71 23.29 -5.83
CA VAL A 272 -0.42 23.50 -5.18
C VAL A 272 0.50 22.32 -5.52
N ASP A 273 1.60 22.62 -6.20
CA ASP A 273 2.62 21.62 -6.55
C ASP A 273 3.23 20.99 -5.30
N THR A 274 2.97 19.70 -5.10
CA THR A 274 3.56 18.93 -3.99
C THR A 274 4.96 18.38 -4.33
N GLY A 275 5.34 18.39 -5.62
CA GLY A 275 6.69 18.07 -6.07
C GLY A 275 7.16 16.68 -5.60
N MET A 276 8.26 16.63 -4.84
CA MET A 276 8.81 15.38 -4.30
C MET A 276 8.04 14.82 -3.09
N MET A 277 7.03 15.51 -2.54
CA MET A 277 6.26 14.98 -1.41
C MET A 277 5.50 13.70 -1.79
N CYS A 278 4.98 13.61 -3.01
CA CYS A 278 4.33 12.40 -3.52
C CYS A 278 5.23 11.17 -3.40
N PHE A 279 6.51 11.35 -3.69
CA PHE A 279 7.51 10.30 -3.64
C PHE A 279 7.70 9.74 -2.22
N TYR A 280 7.86 10.63 -1.23
CA TYR A 280 7.98 10.20 0.17
C TYR A 280 6.71 9.54 0.70
N CYS A 281 5.54 9.99 0.24
CA CYS A 281 4.26 9.38 0.59
C CYS A 281 4.14 7.96 0.03
N VAL A 282 4.58 7.72 -1.20
CA VAL A 282 4.61 6.37 -1.79
C VAL A 282 5.58 5.45 -1.05
N ILE A 283 6.75 5.96 -0.63
CA ILE A 283 7.65 5.22 0.24
C ILE A 283 6.94 4.86 1.54
N ALA A 284 6.30 5.80 2.23
CA ALA A 284 5.60 5.50 3.47
C ALA A 284 4.57 4.37 3.27
N ILE A 285 3.77 4.43 2.22
CA ILE A 285 2.76 3.41 1.91
C ILE A 285 3.38 2.03 1.66
N SER A 286 4.53 1.95 0.99
CA SER A 286 5.23 0.67 0.72
C SER A 286 5.71 -0.07 1.98
N TRP A 287 5.72 0.57 3.15
CA TRP A 287 6.11 -0.05 4.42
C TRP A 287 4.95 -0.79 5.12
N ILE A 288 3.71 -0.61 4.66
CA ILE A 288 2.52 -1.28 5.24
C ILE A 288 2.68 -2.81 5.31
N PRO A 289 3.12 -3.54 4.27
CA PRO A 289 3.24 -5.00 4.31
C PRO A 289 4.33 -5.47 5.28
N LEU A 290 5.29 -4.61 5.62
CA LEU A 290 6.34 -4.90 6.57
C LEU A 290 5.88 -4.64 8.01
N LEU A 291 5.19 -3.53 8.25
CA LEU A 291 4.81 -3.11 9.59
C LEU A 291 3.70 -3.97 10.18
N ASN A 292 2.69 -4.34 9.38
CA ASN A 292 1.57 -5.19 9.81
C ASN A 292 2.02 -6.49 10.53
N PRO A 293 2.89 -7.33 9.94
CA PRO A 293 3.37 -8.54 10.61
C PRO A 293 4.28 -8.24 11.79
N ILE A 294 5.12 -7.20 11.76
CA ILE A 294 5.97 -6.80 12.91
C ILE A 294 5.10 -6.48 14.12
N ILE A 295 4.08 -5.65 13.94
CA ILE A 295 3.16 -5.25 15.01
C ILE A 295 2.47 -6.49 15.55
N THR A 296 1.95 -7.35 14.67
CA THR A 296 1.22 -8.55 15.09
C THR A 296 2.10 -9.49 15.90
N ILE A 297 3.32 -9.77 15.42
CA ILE A 297 4.30 -10.59 16.14
C ILE A 297 4.67 -9.94 17.47
N THR A 298 4.87 -8.62 17.49
CA THR A 298 5.31 -7.88 18.69
C THR A 298 4.20 -7.82 19.74
N VAL A 299 2.94 -7.63 19.36
CA VAL A 299 1.83 -7.48 20.31
C VAL A 299 1.33 -8.83 20.81
N ILE A 300 1.32 -9.87 19.97
CA ILE A 300 0.86 -11.20 20.38
C ILE A 300 1.96 -11.90 21.21
N VAL A 301 1.72 -12.02 22.52
CA VAL A 301 2.71 -12.53 23.48
C VAL A 301 3.27 -13.91 23.12
N PRO A 302 2.48 -14.92 22.75
CA PRO A 302 3.02 -16.21 22.32
C PRO A 302 3.99 -16.10 21.14
N PHE A 303 3.67 -15.25 20.16
CA PHE A 303 4.48 -15.06 18.95
C PHE A 303 5.81 -14.40 19.28
N ARG A 304 5.80 -13.27 19.98
CA ARG A 304 7.05 -12.59 20.38
C ARG A 304 7.95 -13.49 21.23
N ARG A 305 7.37 -14.30 22.13
CA ARG A 305 8.16 -15.22 22.99
C ARG A 305 8.87 -16.30 22.18
N ILE A 306 8.21 -16.84 21.16
CA ILE A 306 8.80 -17.85 20.28
C ILE A 306 9.92 -17.23 19.45
N VAL A 307 9.67 -16.07 18.83
CA VAL A 307 10.65 -15.36 18.00
C VAL A 307 11.85 -14.92 18.83
N CYS A 308 11.65 -14.16 19.92
CA CYS A 308 12.75 -13.74 20.79
C CYS A 308 13.44 -14.91 21.50
N GLY A 309 12.71 -15.99 21.80
CA GLY A 309 13.25 -17.20 22.42
C GLY A 309 14.20 -17.97 21.50
N ALA A 310 13.90 -18.01 20.19
CA ALA A 310 14.80 -18.57 19.18
C ALA A 310 16.13 -17.81 19.11
N PHE A 311 16.06 -16.47 19.11
CA PHE A 311 17.26 -15.62 19.13
C PHE A 311 18.09 -15.77 20.41
N ARG A 312 17.45 -15.86 21.59
CA ARG A 312 18.18 -16.04 22.86
C ARG A 312 18.85 -17.41 22.99
N LYS A 313 18.23 -18.49 22.51
CA LYS A 313 18.84 -19.83 22.54
C LYS A 313 20.07 -19.93 21.65
N GLN A 314 20.09 -19.26 20.49
CA GLN A 314 21.26 -19.26 19.60
C GLN A 314 22.47 -18.53 20.22
N VAL A 315 22.26 -17.43 20.95
CA VAL A 315 23.35 -16.70 21.62
C VAL A 315 23.98 -17.53 22.75
N ALA A 316 23.18 -18.29 23.51
CA ALA A 316 23.68 -19.13 24.60
C ALA A 316 24.51 -20.33 24.11
N VAL A 317 24.15 -20.93 22.96
CA VAL A 317 24.88 -22.07 22.37
C VAL A 317 26.23 -21.61 21.78
N ASN A 318 26.31 -20.43 21.17
CA ASN A 318 27.58 -19.91 20.63
C ASN A 318 28.58 -19.50 21.72
N THR A 319 28.12 -19.19 22.93
CA THR A 319 29.01 -18.79 24.04
C THR A 319 29.64 -19.99 24.76
N SER A 320 29.04 -21.18 24.65
CA SER A 320 29.52 -22.41 25.30
C SER A 320 30.57 -23.17 24.47
N SER A 321 30.69 -22.88 23.17
CA SER A 321 31.66 -23.53 22.27
C SER A 321 33.09 -22.97 22.34
N ASN A 322 33.34 -21.81 22.96
CA ASN A 322 34.67 -21.17 23.01
C ASN A 322 35.44 -21.41 24.32
N ARG A 323 34.98 -22.33 25.19
CA ARG A 323 35.61 -22.58 26.50
C ARG A 323 36.51 -23.82 26.57
N SER A 324 36.82 -24.47 25.45
CA SER A 324 37.54 -25.75 25.42
C SER A 324 38.89 -25.74 24.67
N THR A 325 39.56 -24.60 24.53
CA THR A 325 40.87 -24.54 23.83
C THR A 325 41.95 -23.74 24.57
N THR A 326 41.98 -23.83 25.90
CA THR A 326 43.15 -23.43 26.71
C THR A 326 43.31 -24.39 27.88
N ALA A 327 43.92 -25.53 27.58
CA ALA A 327 44.61 -26.40 28.53
C ALA A 327 45.79 -27.03 27.78
#